data_AF-A0A2M7ZN98-F1
#
_entry.id   AF-A0A2M7ZN98-F1
#
_cell.length_a   1.000
_cell.length_b   1.000
_cell.length_c   1.000
_cell.angle_alpha   90.00
_cell.angle_beta   90.00
_cell.angle_gamma   90.00
#
_symmetry.space_group_name_H-M   'P 1'
#
loop_
_entity.id
_entity.type
_entity.pdbx_description
1 polymer ?
#
loop_
_entity_poly.entity_id
_entity_poly.type
_entity_poly.pdbx_seq_one_letter_code
_entity_poly.pdbx_strand_id
1 'polypeptide(L)'
;MANNSSKELTPIQIVNELNKFIIGQHEAKRAVAIALRNRWRRQQVSSPLREEISPNNIILIGPTGVGKTEISRRLAKLANAPFIKVEASKFTEVGYVGRDVESIIRDLSDFAVNMIKTEKTQVIQPKAEALAEDRILDILIPPVKRTVQKGQRQTQEDASEAKQEEFENQKTREWMKKKLQKGELDDKMIEFDTTSVANNIGMQILGPFGMDDMGININEIMGNIMPKKKKKKKTTVADARKFLAQEEAQKLIDMDAVQREAIQRVENSGIVVIDEIDKVAGGGKGQGPDVSREGVQRDLLPIVEGSNVNTKYGIVKTDHILFIASGAFHMSKPS
;
A
#
# COMPACT_ATOMS: atom_id res chain seq x y z
N MET A 1 -10.03 -14.24 -12.66
CA MET A 1 -10.86 -14.62 -11.50
C MET A 1 -10.00 -14.46 -10.24
N ALA A 2 -10.00 -13.27 -9.63
CA ALA A 2 -9.18 -12.99 -8.45
C ALA A 2 -9.97 -13.34 -7.18
N ASN A 3 -9.30 -13.99 -6.23
CA ASN A 3 -9.79 -14.48 -4.94
C ASN A 3 -10.87 -13.60 -4.29
N ASN A 4 -12.13 -14.00 -4.43
CA ASN A 4 -13.27 -13.48 -3.67
C ASN A 4 -13.51 -14.28 -2.36
N SER A 5 -12.57 -15.17 -1.99
CA SER A 5 -12.75 -16.19 -0.94
C SER A 5 -12.81 -15.64 0.48
N SER A 6 -12.28 -14.44 0.75
CA SER A 6 -12.36 -13.83 2.09
C SER A 6 -13.74 -13.25 2.42
N LYS A 7 -14.56 -12.94 1.40
CA LYS A 7 -15.86 -12.29 1.61
C LYS A 7 -16.91 -13.23 2.19
N GLU A 8 -16.78 -14.55 2.03
CA GLU A 8 -17.89 -15.46 2.33
C GLU A 8 -17.68 -16.37 3.54
N LEU A 9 -16.53 -16.28 4.21
CA LEU A 9 -16.20 -17.19 5.31
C LEU A 9 -17.25 -17.12 6.42
N THR A 10 -17.75 -18.30 6.81
CA THR A 10 -18.59 -18.47 7.98
C THR A 10 -17.73 -18.34 9.25
N PRO A 11 -18.32 -18.00 10.41
CA PRO A 11 -17.56 -17.95 11.67
C PRO A 11 -16.78 -19.24 11.97
N ILE A 12 -17.34 -20.40 11.62
CA ILE A 12 -16.68 -21.71 11.80
C ILE A 12 -15.44 -21.82 10.90
N GLN A 13 -15.54 -21.41 9.63
CA GLN A 13 -14.40 -21.42 8.72
C GLN A 13 -13.31 -20.44 9.16
N ILE A 14 -13.68 -19.26 9.65
CA ILE A 14 -12.72 -18.29 10.21
C ILE A 14 -11.98 -18.90 11.40
N VAL A 15 -12.71 -19.51 12.35
CA VAL A 15 -12.09 -20.18 13.51
C VAL A 15 -11.16 -21.31 13.08
N ASN A 16 -11.55 -22.12 12.09
CA ASN A 16 -10.72 -23.20 11.55
C ASN A 16 -9.44 -22.68 10.90
N GLU A 17 -9.51 -21.56 10.19
CA GLU A 17 -8.32 -20.93 9.62
C GLU A 17 -7.39 -20.37 10.70
N LEU A 18 -7.96 -19.76 11.75
CA LEU A 18 -7.20 -19.29 12.91
C LEU A 18 -6.57 -20.45 13.71
N ASN A 19 -7.22 -21.63 13.76
CA ASN A 19 -6.70 -22.82 14.44
C ASN A 19 -5.39 -23.34 13.83
N LYS A 20 -5.09 -23.04 12.56
CA LYS A 20 -3.82 -23.43 11.92
C LYS A 20 -2.61 -22.69 12.47
N PHE A 21 -2.81 -21.53 13.10
CA PHE A 21 -1.73 -20.64 13.54
C PHE A 21 -1.76 -20.35 15.05
N ILE A 22 -2.94 -20.34 15.66
CA ILE A 22 -3.12 -20.02 17.08
C ILE A 22 -3.60 -21.29 17.79
N ILE A 23 -2.94 -21.69 18.86
CA ILE A 23 -3.32 -22.84 19.69
C ILE A 23 -4.24 -22.35 20.82
N GLY A 24 -5.35 -23.07 21.10
CA GLY A 24 -6.30 -22.69 22.15
C GLY A 24 -7.08 -21.40 21.84
N GLN A 25 -7.31 -20.56 22.86
CA GLN A 25 -7.97 -19.24 22.74
C GLN A 25 -9.33 -19.25 21.99
N HIS A 26 -10.15 -20.27 22.25
CA HIS A 26 -11.39 -20.52 21.50
C HIS A 26 -12.38 -19.35 21.57
N GLU A 27 -12.51 -18.73 22.74
CA GLU A 27 -13.41 -17.59 22.94
C GLU A 27 -12.97 -16.37 22.13
N ALA A 28 -11.69 -16.01 22.20
CA ALA A 28 -11.13 -14.91 21.41
C ALA A 28 -11.28 -15.14 19.90
N LYS A 29 -11.01 -16.36 19.42
CA LYS A 29 -11.22 -16.75 18.01
C LYS A 29 -12.68 -16.61 17.59
N ARG A 30 -13.62 -17.02 18.45
CA ARG A 30 -15.06 -16.89 18.19
C ARG A 30 -15.49 -15.43 18.12
N ALA A 31 -15.02 -14.59 19.05
CA ALA A 31 -15.33 -13.16 19.08
C ALA A 31 -14.87 -12.45 17.79
N VAL A 32 -13.61 -12.67 17.37
CA VAL A 32 -13.10 -12.06 16.13
C VAL A 32 -13.78 -12.61 14.87
N ALA A 33 -14.15 -13.89 14.86
CA ALA A 33 -14.90 -14.50 13.76
C ALA A 33 -16.30 -13.91 13.61
N ILE A 34 -16.98 -13.63 14.73
CA ILE A 34 -18.28 -12.95 14.72
C ILE A 34 -18.13 -11.52 14.22
N ALA A 35 -17.14 -10.76 14.70
CA ALA A 35 -16.93 -9.38 14.25
C ALA A 35 -16.66 -9.31 12.73
N LEU A 36 -15.80 -10.18 12.21
CA LEU A 36 -15.54 -10.25 10.77
C LEU A 36 -16.78 -10.68 9.97
N ARG A 37 -17.58 -11.62 10.49
CA ARG A 37 -18.83 -12.03 9.84
C ARG A 37 -19.88 -10.91 9.86
N ASN A 38 -19.97 -10.14 10.94
CA ASN A 38 -20.90 -9.02 11.05
C ASN A 38 -20.56 -7.91 10.06
N ARG A 39 -19.27 -7.69 9.78
CA ARG A 39 -18.85 -6.80 8.69
C ARG A 39 -19.40 -7.25 7.33
N TRP A 40 -19.30 -8.54 6.99
CA TRP A 40 -19.91 -9.05 5.75
C TRP A 40 -21.43 -8.88 5.76
N ARG A 41 -22.09 -9.21 6.87
CA ARG A 41 -23.55 -9.05 7.02
C ARG A 41 -23.98 -7.61 6.77
N ARG A 42 -23.28 -6.62 7.36
CA ARG A 42 -23.51 -5.19 7.13
C ARG A 42 -23.48 -4.84 5.64
N GLN A 43 -22.52 -5.37 4.87
CA GLN A 43 -22.44 -5.11 3.43
C GLN A 43 -23.63 -5.66 2.62
N GLN A 44 -24.36 -6.66 3.16
CA GLN A 44 -25.57 -7.21 2.54
C GLN A 44 -26.84 -6.41 2.87
N VAL A 45 -26.79 -5.53 3.88
CA VAL A 45 -27.93 -4.69 4.26
C VAL A 45 -28.05 -3.51 3.30
N SER A 46 -29.27 -3.08 2.95
CA SER A 46 -29.52 -1.89 2.13
C SER A 46 -29.31 -0.59 2.92
N SER A 47 -28.97 0.51 2.24
CA SER A 47 -29.04 1.86 2.82
C SER A 47 -30.51 2.21 3.11
N PRO A 48 -30.84 2.96 4.19
CA PRO A 48 -29.95 3.64 5.14
C PRO A 48 -29.42 2.75 6.28
N LEU A 49 -30.07 1.62 6.57
CA LEU A 49 -29.77 0.77 7.73
C LEU A 49 -28.30 0.29 7.77
N ARG A 50 -27.66 0.10 6.61
CA ARG A 50 -26.23 -0.25 6.52
C ARG A 50 -25.32 0.73 7.28
N GLU A 51 -25.62 2.03 7.23
CA GLU A 51 -24.79 3.09 7.82
C GLU A 51 -24.98 3.16 9.34
N GLU A 52 -26.15 2.78 9.85
CA GLU A 52 -26.45 2.74 11.29
C GLU A 52 -25.82 1.53 12.01
N ILE A 53 -25.33 0.53 11.28
CA ILE A 53 -24.71 -0.66 11.87
C ILE A 53 -23.24 -0.35 12.18
N SER A 54 -22.95 -0.08 13.45
CA SER A 54 -21.58 0.08 13.97
C SER A 54 -20.84 -1.26 14.05
N PRO A 55 -19.50 -1.26 13.91
CA PRO A 55 -18.67 -2.44 14.13
C PRO A 55 -18.70 -2.86 15.60
N ASN A 56 -18.68 -4.17 15.85
CA ASN A 56 -18.52 -4.71 17.20
C ASN A 56 -17.03 -4.70 17.56
N ASN A 57 -16.57 -3.59 18.13
CA ASN A 57 -15.22 -3.46 18.65
C ASN A 57 -14.95 -4.49 19.75
N ILE A 58 -13.69 -4.93 19.88
CA ILE A 58 -13.30 -6.06 20.72
C ILE A 58 -12.27 -5.60 21.75
N ILE A 59 -12.40 -6.07 22.99
CA ILE A 59 -11.36 -5.96 24.01
C ILE A 59 -10.84 -7.36 24.32
N LEU A 60 -9.55 -7.60 24.06
CA LEU A 60 -8.86 -8.85 24.38
C LEU A 60 -8.12 -8.73 25.71
N ILE A 61 -8.58 -9.49 26.71
CA ILE A 61 -8.04 -9.50 28.07
C ILE A 61 -7.22 -10.76 28.28
N GLY A 62 -6.00 -10.63 28.79
CA GLY A 62 -5.18 -11.77 29.18
C GLY A 62 -3.70 -11.42 29.32
N PRO A 63 -2.86 -12.32 29.83
CA PRO A 63 -1.43 -12.04 30.02
C PRO A 63 -0.70 -11.83 28.68
N THR A 64 0.53 -11.32 28.72
CA THR A 64 1.38 -11.20 27.54
C THR A 64 1.73 -12.59 26.99
N GLY A 65 2.04 -12.68 25.69
CA GLY A 65 2.48 -13.94 25.07
C GLY A 65 1.37 -14.97 24.74
N VAL A 66 0.12 -14.77 25.14
CA VAL A 66 -0.98 -15.74 24.86
C VAL A 66 -1.54 -15.70 23.43
N GLY A 67 -1.01 -14.82 22.57
CA GLY A 67 -1.41 -14.72 21.16
C GLY A 67 -2.45 -13.66 20.81
N LYS A 68 -2.75 -12.69 21.70
CA LYS A 68 -3.71 -11.59 21.44
C LYS A 68 -3.42 -10.85 20.12
N THR A 69 -2.17 -10.40 19.95
CA THR A 69 -1.73 -9.70 18.73
C THR A 69 -1.74 -10.62 17.51
N GLU A 70 -1.41 -11.90 17.67
CA GLU A 70 -1.37 -12.85 16.56
C GLU A 70 -2.77 -13.17 16.03
N ILE A 71 -3.77 -13.25 16.91
CA ILE A 71 -5.19 -13.38 16.51
C ILE A 71 -5.58 -12.20 15.61
N SER A 72 -5.33 -10.95 16.03
CA SER A 72 -5.68 -9.76 15.25
C SER A 72 -4.91 -9.69 13.92
N ARG A 73 -3.61 -10.01 13.93
CA ARG A 73 -2.77 -10.03 12.72
C ARG A 73 -3.27 -11.06 11.70
N ARG A 74 -3.61 -12.28 12.16
CA ARG A 74 -4.13 -13.35 11.30
C ARG A 74 -5.52 -13.03 10.79
N LEU A 75 -6.36 -12.42 11.61
CA LEU A 75 -7.68 -11.94 11.20
C LEU A 75 -7.59 -10.94 10.04
N ALA A 76 -6.68 -9.96 10.14
CA ALA A 76 -6.51 -8.97 9.07
C ALA A 76 -6.00 -9.59 7.77
N LYS A 77 -5.03 -10.51 7.86
CA LYS A 77 -4.54 -11.26 6.71
C LYS A 77 -5.64 -12.09 6.05
N LEU A 78 -6.50 -12.74 6.86
CA LEU A 78 -7.64 -13.51 6.38
C LEU A 78 -8.67 -12.63 5.66
N ALA A 79 -8.92 -11.44 6.20
CA ALA A 79 -9.88 -10.49 5.65
C ALA A 79 -9.34 -9.70 4.44
N ASN A 80 -8.05 -9.83 4.11
CA ASN A 80 -7.33 -8.93 3.20
C ASN A 80 -7.58 -7.44 3.53
N ALA A 81 -7.44 -7.13 4.82
CA ALA A 81 -7.78 -5.85 5.41
C ALA A 81 -6.50 -5.04 5.74
N PRO A 82 -6.51 -3.71 5.54
CA PRO A 82 -5.50 -2.82 6.10
C PRO A 82 -5.43 -2.99 7.61
N PHE A 83 -4.21 -3.08 8.15
CA PHE A 83 -3.96 -3.41 9.54
C PHE A 83 -2.87 -2.55 10.13
N ILE A 84 -3.11 -2.02 11.33
CA ILE A 84 -2.10 -1.34 12.13
C ILE A 84 -2.16 -1.78 13.58
N LYS A 85 -0.99 -1.92 14.21
CA LYS A 85 -0.84 -2.09 15.66
C LYS A 85 -0.19 -0.84 16.22
N VAL A 86 -0.81 -0.25 17.23
CA VAL A 86 -0.25 0.84 18.03
C VAL A 86 -0.27 0.47 19.51
N GLU A 87 0.61 1.09 20.29
CA GLU A 87 0.66 0.96 21.75
C GLU A 87 0.04 2.21 22.36
N ALA A 88 -0.88 2.04 23.31
CA ALA A 88 -1.62 3.16 23.89
C ALA A 88 -0.72 4.15 24.65
N SER A 89 0.37 3.67 25.24
CA SER A 89 1.37 4.47 25.96
C SER A 89 2.07 5.51 25.09
N LYS A 90 2.14 5.31 23.76
CA LYS A 90 2.75 6.26 22.82
C LYS A 90 2.07 7.63 22.79
N PHE A 91 0.84 7.70 23.30
CA PHE A 91 0.06 8.94 23.34
C PHE A 91 0.12 9.62 24.73
N THR A 92 0.80 9.03 25.72
CA THR A 92 0.83 9.54 27.11
C THR A 92 2.06 10.39 27.47
N GLU A 93 3.09 10.47 26.61
CA GLU A 93 4.34 11.13 27.00
C GLU A 93 4.31 12.65 26.78
N VAL A 94 4.47 13.39 27.90
CA VAL A 94 4.65 14.84 27.99
C VAL A 94 6.05 15.19 27.47
N GLY A 95 6.22 15.24 26.16
CA GLY A 95 7.53 15.44 25.56
C GLY A 95 7.47 15.78 24.08
N TYR A 96 7.20 17.05 23.79
CA TYR A 96 7.49 17.75 22.53
C TYR A 96 6.78 17.21 21.27
N VAL A 97 5.71 17.88 20.85
CA VAL A 97 5.21 17.88 19.46
C VAL A 97 4.73 16.50 18.95
N GLY A 98 3.59 16.05 19.49
CA GLY A 98 2.46 15.49 18.73
C GLY A 98 2.66 14.22 17.91
N ARG A 99 2.38 13.05 18.50
CA ARG A 99 1.58 12.04 17.77
C ARG A 99 0.12 12.23 18.13
N ASP A 100 -0.55 13.00 17.30
CA ASP A 100 -2.00 13.07 17.21
C ASP A 100 -2.58 11.66 17.06
N VAL A 101 -3.64 11.33 17.81
CA VAL A 101 -4.31 10.03 17.75
C VAL A 101 -4.84 9.73 16.35
N GLU A 102 -5.18 10.77 15.56
CA GLU A 102 -5.54 10.61 14.16
C GLU A 102 -4.39 10.06 13.29
N SER A 103 -3.14 10.13 13.75
CA SER A 103 -2.00 9.50 13.06
C SER A 103 -2.20 7.99 12.87
N ILE A 104 -2.96 7.33 13.74
CA ILE A 104 -3.32 5.91 13.60
C ILE A 104 -4.04 5.68 12.26
N ILE A 105 -4.97 6.57 11.91
CA ILE A 105 -5.77 6.47 10.68
C ILE A 105 -4.96 6.87 9.46
N ARG A 106 -4.06 7.87 9.60
CA ARG A 106 -3.12 8.25 8.53
C ARG A 106 -2.17 7.10 8.19
N ASP A 107 -1.56 6.48 9.19
CA ASP A 107 -0.68 5.33 9.01
C ASP A 107 -1.44 4.12 8.43
N LEU A 108 -2.67 3.85 8.90
CA LEU A 108 -3.53 2.81 8.33
C LEU A 108 -3.82 3.04 6.84
N SER A 109 -4.00 4.31 6.44
CA SER A 109 -4.23 4.71 5.05
C SER A 109 -2.98 4.51 4.19
N ASP A 110 -1.80 4.82 4.72
CA ASP A 110 -0.51 4.52 4.07
C ASP A 110 -0.34 3.01 3.83
N PHE A 111 -0.69 2.18 4.82
CA PHE A 111 -0.71 0.72 4.65
C PHE A 111 -1.69 0.28 3.56
N ALA A 112 -2.89 0.85 3.50
CA ALA A 112 -3.89 0.52 2.49
C ALA A 112 -3.44 0.89 1.07
N VAL A 113 -2.86 2.07 0.88
CA VAL A 113 -2.33 2.51 -0.42
C VAL A 113 -1.22 1.57 -0.89
N ASN A 114 -0.29 1.21 -0.01
CA ASN A 114 0.77 0.27 -0.35
C ASN A 114 0.22 -1.12 -0.70
N MET A 115 -0.74 -1.61 0.09
CA MET A 115 -1.41 -2.90 -0.16
C MET A 115 -2.05 -2.94 -1.55
N ILE A 116 -2.85 -1.93 -1.90
CA ILE A 116 -3.55 -1.86 -3.19
C ILE A 116 -2.57 -1.62 -4.33
N LYS A 117 -1.53 -0.80 -4.13
CA LYS A 117 -0.47 -0.61 -5.12
C LYS A 117 0.20 -1.94 -5.46
N THR A 118 0.51 -2.78 -4.46
CA THR A 118 1.05 -4.12 -4.69
C THR A 118 0.06 -5.01 -5.43
N GLU A 119 -1.23 -5.02 -5.05
CA GLU A 119 -2.29 -5.78 -5.74
C GLU A 119 -2.38 -5.37 -7.23
N LYS A 120 -2.44 -4.07 -7.53
CA LYS A 120 -2.53 -3.56 -8.91
C LYS A 120 -1.27 -3.82 -9.71
N THR A 121 -0.10 -3.70 -9.09
CA THR A 121 1.20 -4.01 -9.74
C THR A 121 1.20 -5.46 -10.22
N GLN A 122 0.75 -6.41 -9.39
CA GLN A 122 0.67 -7.82 -9.78
C GLN A 122 -0.29 -8.07 -10.94
N VAL A 123 -1.44 -7.39 -10.96
CA VAL A 123 -2.42 -7.50 -12.05
C VAL A 123 -1.87 -6.96 -13.37
N ILE A 124 -1.10 -5.88 -13.31
CA ILE A 124 -0.56 -5.18 -14.49
C ILE A 124 0.76 -5.80 -14.97
N GLN A 125 1.45 -6.56 -14.12
CA GLN A 125 2.76 -7.16 -14.38
C GLN A 125 2.88 -7.83 -15.77
N PRO A 126 1.94 -8.67 -16.23
CA PRO A 126 2.06 -9.32 -17.55
C PRO A 126 1.99 -8.32 -18.71
N LYS A 127 1.18 -7.26 -18.57
CA LYS A 127 1.08 -6.19 -19.57
C LYS A 127 2.35 -5.33 -19.57
N ALA A 128 2.90 -5.05 -18.40
CA ALA A 128 4.15 -4.32 -18.27
C ALA A 128 5.34 -5.08 -18.86
N GLU A 129 5.38 -6.41 -18.69
CA GLU A 129 6.38 -7.28 -19.30
C GLU A 129 6.29 -7.25 -20.83
N ALA A 130 5.09 -7.32 -21.40
CA ALA A 130 4.90 -7.22 -22.86
C ALA A 130 5.39 -5.88 -23.42
N LEU A 131 5.09 -4.76 -22.73
CA LEU A 131 5.58 -3.43 -23.14
C LEU A 131 7.10 -3.30 -22.98
N ALA A 132 7.67 -3.90 -21.93
CA ALA A 132 9.10 -3.95 -21.73
C ALA A 132 9.81 -4.73 -22.84
N GLU A 133 9.23 -5.86 -23.28
CA GLU A 133 9.72 -6.61 -24.44
C GLU A 133 9.68 -5.78 -25.71
N ASP A 134 8.56 -5.09 -25.98
CA ASP A 134 8.44 -4.24 -27.17
C ASP A 134 9.48 -3.10 -27.16
N ARG A 135 9.76 -2.52 -25.97
CA ARG A 135 10.81 -1.51 -25.80
C ARG A 135 12.23 -2.07 -25.97
N ILE A 136 12.49 -3.30 -25.53
CA ILE A 136 13.76 -3.99 -25.82
C ILE A 136 13.90 -4.22 -27.32
N LEU A 137 12.83 -4.61 -28.00
CA LEU A 137 12.84 -4.78 -29.46
C LEU A 137 13.13 -3.48 -30.18
N ASP A 138 12.59 -2.34 -29.74
CA ASP A 138 12.90 -1.02 -30.31
C ASP A 138 14.38 -0.61 -30.13
N ILE A 139 15.02 -1.07 -29.05
CA ILE A 139 16.47 -0.85 -28.82
C ILE A 139 17.31 -1.73 -29.74
N LEU A 140 16.92 -3.00 -29.91
CA LEU A 140 17.64 -3.96 -30.74
C LEU A 140 17.44 -3.72 -32.24
N ILE A 141 16.23 -3.31 -32.62
CA ILE A 141 15.79 -3.11 -34.00
C ILE A 141 14.98 -1.82 -34.02
N PRO A 142 15.66 -0.67 -34.18
CA PRO A 142 14.97 0.61 -34.28
C PRO A 142 13.96 0.59 -35.44
N PRO A 143 12.74 1.13 -35.23
CA PRO A 143 11.77 1.25 -36.30
C PRO A 143 12.31 2.19 -37.38
N VAL A 144 12.07 1.85 -38.66
CA VAL A 144 12.41 2.70 -39.80
C VAL A 144 11.65 4.01 -39.68
N LYS A 145 12.34 5.11 -39.34
CA LYS A 145 11.72 6.42 -39.24
C LYS A 145 11.49 6.94 -40.66
N ARG A 146 10.23 7.17 -41.05
CA ARG A 146 9.93 7.92 -42.27
C ARG A 146 10.44 9.36 -42.11
N THR A 147 11.57 9.66 -42.71
CA THR A 147 12.05 11.04 -42.84
C THR A 147 11.16 11.74 -43.87
N VAL A 148 10.03 12.28 -43.44
CA VAL A 148 9.26 13.19 -44.28
C VAL A 148 10.03 14.51 -44.31
N GLN A 149 10.99 14.65 -45.22
CA GLN A 149 11.58 15.95 -45.50
C GLN A 149 10.48 16.84 -46.08
N LYS A 150 10.02 17.81 -45.27
CA LYS A 150 9.12 18.88 -45.73
C LYS A 150 9.81 19.64 -46.86
N GLY A 151 9.49 19.33 -48.11
CA GLY A 151 9.91 20.12 -49.28
C GLY A 151 10.38 19.33 -50.51
N GLN A 152 10.65 18.02 -50.42
CA GLN A 152 11.02 17.20 -51.59
C GLN A 152 9.82 16.41 -52.11
N ARG A 153 9.61 16.43 -53.45
CA ARG A 153 8.63 15.56 -54.12
C ARG A 153 9.09 14.12 -53.94
N GLN A 154 8.35 13.33 -53.16
CA GLN A 154 8.53 11.87 -53.11
C GLN A 154 8.32 11.30 -54.52
N THR A 155 9.37 10.72 -55.11
CA THR A 155 9.25 9.88 -56.31
C THR A 155 8.55 8.57 -55.94
N GLN A 156 7.91 7.91 -56.92
CA GLN A 156 7.24 6.63 -56.69
C GLN A 156 8.22 5.51 -56.29
N GLU A 157 9.48 5.60 -56.72
CA GLU A 157 10.56 4.65 -56.38
C GLU A 157 10.97 4.75 -54.90
N ASP A 158 11.16 5.97 -54.36
CA ASP A 158 11.42 6.20 -52.93
C ASP A 158 10.30 5.64 -52.04
N ALA A 159 9.07 5.69 -52.54
CA ALA A 159 7.90 5.17 -51.83
C ALA A 159 7.78 3.63 -51.89
N SER A 160 8.32 2.96 -52.91
CA SER A 160 8.36 1.49 -52.98
C SER A 160 9.52 0.90 -52.18
N GLU A 161 10.70 1.53 -52.20
CA GLU A 161 11.86 1.09 -51.41
C GLU A 161 11.59 1.25 -49.91
N ALA A 162 11.02 2.37 -49.48
CA ALA A 162 10.66 2.59 -48.07
C ALA A 162 9.63 1.57 -47.55
N LYS A 163 8.69 1.12 -48.40
CA LYS A 163 7.72 0.07 -48.04
C LYS A 163 8.37 -1.30 -47.92
N GLN A 164 9.35 -1.60 -48.77
CA GLN A 164 10.10 -2.85 -48.73
C GLN A 164 10.97 -2.93 -47.46
N GLU A 165 11.68 -1.85 -47.12
CA GLU A 165 12.49 -1.75 -45.91
C GLU A 165 11.63 -1.87 -44.64
N GLU A 166 10.46 -1.23 -44.62
CA GLU A 166 9.50 -1.31 -43.52
C GLU A 166 8.97 -2.75 -43.34
N PHE A 167 8.70 -3.46 -44.43
CA PHE A 167 8.27 -4.86 -44.40
C PHE A 167 9.36 -5.82 -43.91
N GLU A 168 10.61 -5.63 -44.34
CA GLU A 168 11.76 -6.42 -43.87
C GLU A 168 12.08 -6.17 -42.39
N ASN A 169 11.96 -4.92 -41.94
CA ASN A 169 12.10 -4.55 -40.54
C ASN A 169 11.04 -5.25 -39.68
N GLN A 170 9.77 -5.24 -40.11
CA GLN A 170 8.68 -5.94 -39.41
C GLN A 170 8.93 -7.44 -39.29
N LYS A 171 9.34 -8.12 -40.39
CA LYS A 171 9.71 -9.54 -40.36
C LYS A 171 10.84 -9.83 -39.37
N THR A 172 11.88 -8.99 -39.38
CA THR A 172 13.03 -9.14 -38.48
C THR A 172 12.62 -8.94 -37.03
N ARG A 173 11.73 -7.98 -36.76
CA ARG A 173 11.16 -7.71 -35.44
C ARG A 173 10.33 -8.87 -34.91
N GLU A 174 9.46 -9.47 -35.73
CA GLU A 174 8.67 -10.64 -35.34
C GLU A 174 9.56 -11.86 -35.03
N TRP A 175 10.58 -12.10 -35.85
CA TRP A 175 11.54 -13.18 -35.62
C TRP A 175 12.32 -12.97 -34.31
N MET A 176 12.78 -11.75 -34.05
CA MET A 176 13.50 -11.40 -32.80
C MET A 176 12.59 -11.42 -31.58
N LYS A 177 11.31 -11.07 -31.72
CA LYS A 177 10.30 -11.21 -30.65
C LYS A 177 10.18 -12.67 -30.20
N LYS A 178 10.10 -13.61 -31.16
CA LYS A 178 10.07 -15.06 -30.84
C LYS A 178 11.35 -15.52 -30.13
N LYS A 179 12.52 -15.01 -30.53
CA LYS A 179 13.79 -15.32 -29.86
C LYS A 179 13.88 -14.74 -28.45
N LEU A 180 13.39 -13.51 -28.26
CA LEU A 180 13.35 -12.85 -26.97
C LEU A 180 12.47 -13.61 -25.98
N GLN A 181 11.30 -14.09 -26.44
CA GLN A 181 10.38 -14.90 -25.64
C GLN A 181 10.95 -16.27 -25.27
N LYS A 182 11.82 -16.84 -26.13
CA LYS A 182 12.54 -18.09 -25.85
C LYS A 182 13.76 -17.91 -24.93
N GLY A 183 14.12 -16.69 -24.57
CA GLY A 183 15.31 -16.40 -23.75
C GLY A 183 16.64 -16.50 -24.50
N GLU A 184 16.64 -16.68 -25.83
CA GLU A 184 17.86 -16.84 -26.64
C GLU A 184 18.73 -15.57 -26.71
N LEU A 185 18.21 -14.45 -26.24
CA LEU A 185 18.86 -13.14 -26.29
C LEU A 185 19.30 -12.63 -24.90
N ASP A 186 19.07 -13.42 -23.84
CA ASP A 186 19.18 -12.97 -22.44
C ASP A 186 20.59 -12.48 -22.07
N ASP A 187 21.63 -13.09 -22.64
CA ASP A 187 23.05 -12.73 -22.40
C ASP A 187 23.53 -11.52 -23.20
N LYS A 188 22.75 -11.03 -24.18
CA LYS A 188 23.17 -9.90 -25.00
C LYS A 188 23.20 -8.62 -24.17
N MET A 189 24.20 -7.78 -24.40
CA MET A 189 24.32 -6.48 -23.74
C MET A 189 23.55 -5.43 -24.53
N ILE A 190 22.67 -4.70 -23.85
CA ILE A 190 21.95 -3.56 -24.40
C ILE A 190 22.19 -2.31 -23.58
N GLU A 191 22.05 -1.15 -24.23
CA GLU A 191 22.16 0.16 -23.60
C GLU A 191 20.82 0.88 -23.74
N PHE A 192 20.29 1.40 -22.63
CA PHE A 192 19.05 2.16 -22.63
C PHE A 192 19.07 3.28 -21.61
N ASP A 193 18.24 4.29 -21.87
CA ASP A 193 17.99 5.36 -20.93
C ASP A 193 17.11 4.85 -19.79
N THR A 194 17.63 4.94 -18.56
CA THR A 194 16.84 4.72 -17.36
C THR A 194 16.52 6.06 -16.69
N THR A 195 15.28 6.16 -16.21
CA THR A 195 14.85 7.31 -15.41
C THR A 195 15.32 7.06 -13.98
N SER A 196 16.57 7.37 -13.68
CA SER A 196 17.02 7.38 -12.28
C SER A 196 16.36 8.56 -11.57
N VAL A 197 15.61 8.28 -10.51
CA VAL A 197 15.44 9.27 -9.44
C VAL A 197 16.85 9.53 -8.95
N ALA A 198 17.36 10.73 -9.17
CA ALA A 198 18.61 11.12 -8.56
C ALA A 198 18.40 11.07 -7.04
N ASN A 199 18.80 9.97 -6.42
CA ASN A 199 19.14 9.98 -5.02
C ASN A 199 20.31 10.95 -4.91
N ASN A 200 20.01 12.22 -4.64
CA ASN A 200 21.00 13.23 -4.29
C ASN A 200 21.57 12.88 -2.91
N ILE A 201 22.32 11.78 -2.82
CA ILE A 201 23.17 11.42 -1.67
C ILE A 201 24.50 12.19 -1.81
N GLY A 202 24.42 13.51 -2.00
CA GLY A 202 25.59 14.31 -2.39
C GLY A 202 25.54 15.77 -1.97
N MET A 203 24.62 16.18 -1.09
CA MET A 203 24.67 17.51 -0.49
C MET A 203 24.27 17.41 0.98
N GLN A 204 25.16 16.75 1.74
CA GLN A 204 25.23 16.86 3.19
C GLN A 204 25.74 18.29 3.49
N ILE A 205 24.83 19.28 3.49
CA ILE A 205 25.14 20.64 3.92
C ILE A 205 25.37 20.57 5.43
N LEU A 206 26.64 20.51 5.78
CA LEU A 206 27.18 20.75 7.12
C LEU A 206 26.88 22.21 7.50
N GLY A 207 25.74 22.44 8.15
CA GLY A 207 25.37 23.70 8.79
C GLY A 207 24.98 23.43 10.26
N PRO A 208 25.51 24.16 11.24
CA PRO A 208 25.36 23.82 12.66
C PRO A 208 24.07 24.41 13.25
N PHE A 209 22.88 24.13 12.73
CA PHE A 209 21.62 24.53 13.38
C PHE A 209 20.47 23.56 13.06
N GLY A 210 19.80 23.08 14.11
CA GLY A 210 18.79 22.03 14.07
C GLY A 210 17.48 22.42 13.40
N MET A 211 17.25 21.86 12.21
CA MET A 211 15.95 21.82 11.53
C MET A 211 15.80 20.48 10.79
N ASP A 212 15.46 19.42 11.52
CA ASP A 212 15.30 18.07 10.96
C ASP A 212 13.96 17.88 10.22
N ASP A 213 12.93 18.71 10.47
CA ASP A 213 11.58 18.51 9.92
C ASP A 213 11.24 19.30 8.65
N MET A 214 11.97 20.37 8.30
CA MET A 214 11.73 21.13 7.05
C MET A 214 12.58 20.66 5.87
N GLY A 215 13.63 19.86 6.10
CA GLY A 215 14.52 19.36 5.04
C GLY A 215 13.88 18.31 4.12
N ILE A 216 12.85 17.61 4.59
CA ILE A 216 12.20 16.52 3.85
C ILE A 216 11.25 17.09 2.77
N ASN A 217 10.45 18.11 3.10
CA ASN A 217 9.50 18.71 2.16
C ASN A 217 10.17 19.53 1.03
N ILE A 218 11.31 20.17 1.29
CA ILE A 218 12.03 20.94 0.26
C ILE A 218 12.65 20.01 -0.79
N ASN A 219 13.16 18.84 -0.38
CA ASN A 219 13.72 17.86 -1.30
C ASN A 219 12.65 17.26 -2.24
N GLU A 220 11.43 17.05 -1.75
CA GLU A 220 10.33 16.48 -2.53
C GLU A 220 9.77 17.48 -3.57
N ILE A 221 9.67 18.76 -3.18
CA ILE A 221 9.27 19.84 -4.09
C ILE A 221 10.36 20.09 -5.16
N MET A 222 11.64 20.08 -4.77
CA MET A 222 12.75 20.30 -5.71
C MET A 222 12.98 19.13 -6.68
N GLY A 223 12.65 17.90 -6.25
CA GLY A 223 12.67 16.70 -7.10
C GLY A 223 11.60 16.69 -8.20
N ASN A 224 10.48 17.39 -8.00
CA ASN A 224 9.40 17.50 -8.99
C ASN A 224 9.60 18.65 -10.00
N ILE A 225 10.43 19.65 -9.69
CA ILE A 225 10.69 20.82 -10.56
C ILE A 225 11.87 20.57 -11.51
N MET A 226 12.85 19.75 -11.14
CA MET A 226 13.97 19.42 -12.03
C MET A 226 13.62 18.33 -13.05
N PRO A 227 13.96 18.51 -14.35
CA PRO A 227 13.76 17.47 -15.34
C PRO A 227 14.61 16.25 -14.97
N LYS A 228 13.94 15.08 -14.86
CA LYS A 228 14.60 13.80 -14.54
C LYS A 228 15.70 13.54 -15.58
N LYS A 229 16.96 13.66 -15.18
CA LYS A 229 18.09 13.34 -16.07
C LYS A 229 18.05 11.85 -16.39
N LYS A 230 17.89 11.52 -17.67
CA LYS A 230 18.03 10.15 -18.16
C LYS A 230 19.50 9.75 -18.07
N LYS A 231 19.79 8.65 -17.38
CA LYS A 231 21.13 8.07 -17.33
C LYS A 231 21.17 6.88 -18.28
N LYS A 232 22.17 6.83 -19.15
CA LYS A 232 22.43 5.65 -19.97
C LYS A 232 22.92 4.52 -19.07
N LYS A 233 22.25 3.36 -19.15
CA LYS A 233 22.60 2.15 -18.41
C LYS A 233 22.87 1.03 -19.41
N LYS A 234 24.01 0.36 -19.27
CA LYS A 234 24.40 -0.82 -20.05
C LYS A 234 24.25 -2.07 -19.18
N THR A 235 23.49 -3.04 -19.63
CA THR A 235 23.22 -4.28 -18.88
C THR A 235 22.75 -5.39 -19.84
N THR A 236 22.57 -6.61 -19.34
CA THR A 236 22.08 -7.74 -20.13
C THR A 236 20.60 -7.58 -20.47
N VAL A 237 20.12 -8.23 -21.53
CA VAL A 237 18.69 -8.25 -21.87
C VAL A 237 17.86 -8.83 -20.72
N ALA A 238 18.36 -9.86 -20.03
CA ALA A 238 17.68 -10.47 -18.89
C ALA A 238 17.41 -9.46 -17.75
N ASP A 239 18.42 -8.66 -17.39
CA ASP A 239 18.27 -7.66 -16.33
C ASP A 239 17.49 -6.44 -16.82
N ALA A 240 17.72 -6.02 -18.07
CA ALA A 240 16.97 -4.95 -18.70
C ALA A 240 15.46 -5.25 -18.70
N ARG A 241 15.05 -6.49 -19.01
CA ARG A 241 13.65 -6.93 -18.98
C ARG A 241 12.99 -6.64 -17.63
N LYS A 242 13.67 -6.97 -16.53
CA LYS A 242 13.15 -6.71 -15.17
C LYS A 242 13.03 -5.22 -14.87
N PHE A 243 14.07 -4.43 -15.17
CA PHE A 243 14.06 -2.99 -14.92
C PHE A 243 13.00 -2.26 -15.74
N LEU A 244 12.89 -2.59 -17.03
CA LEU A 244 11.93 -2.00 -17.94
C LEU A 244 10.50 -2.40 -17.56
N ALA A 245 10.26 -3.66 -17.21
CA ALA A 245 8.95 -4.10 -16.74
C ALA A 245 8.50 -3.35 -15.48
N GLN A 246 9.40 -3.11 -14.52
CA GLN A 246 9.08 -2.29 -13.35
C GLN A 246 8.76 -0.83 -13.71
N GLU A 247 9.50 -0.24 -14.64
CA GLU A 247 9.26 1.13 -15.10
C GLU A 247 7.91 1.25 -15.83
N GLU A 248 7.59 0.32 -16.72
CA GLU A 248 6.31 0.29 -17.43
C GLU A 248 5.14 -0.02 -16.49
N ALA A 249 5.33 -0.90 -15.50
CA ALA A 249 4.32 -1.16 -14.48
C ALA A 249 3.99 0.10 -13.68
N GLN A 250 4.99 0.89 -13.30
CA GLN A 250 4.78 2.16 -12.58
C GLN A 250 4.00 3.19 -13.42
N LYS A 251 4.25 3.26 -14.73
CA LYS A 251 3.52 4.17 -15.64
C LYS A 251 2.05 3.76 -15.83
N LEU A 252 1.78 2.46 -15.77
CA LEU A 252 0.43 1.91 -15.98
C LEU A 252 -0.47 2.01 -14.74
N ILE A 253 0.09 2.27 -13.55
CA ILE A 253 -0.68 2.39 -12.31
C ILE A 253 -1.26 3.80 -12.20
N ASP A 254 -2.59 3.88 -12.20
CA ASP A 254 -3.33 5.08 -11.85
C ASP A 254 -3.33 5.27 -10.32
N MET A 255 -2.51 6.19 -9.84
CA MET A 255 -2.38 6.49 -8.41
C MET A 255 -3.65 7.10 -7.81
N ASP A 256 -4.47 7.80 -8.59
CA ASP A 256 -5.71 8.40 -8.10
C ASP A 256 -6.79 7.33 -7.90
N ALA A 257 -6.84 6.35 -8.79
CA ALA A 257 -7.66 5.16 -8.60
C ALA A 257 -7.20 4.34 -7.38
N VAL A 258 -5.89 4.17 -7.18
CA VAL A 258 -5.32 3.48 -6.00
C VAL A 258 -5.72 4.20 -4.70
N GLN A 259 -5.60 5.53 -4.65
CA GLN A 259 -5.95 6.32 -3.46
C GLN A 259 -7.44 6.22 -3.12
N ARG A 260 -8.32 6.35 -4.11
CA ARG A 260 -9.77 6.19 -3.92
C ARG A 260 -10.15 4.81 -3.40
N GLU A 261 -9.55 3.76 -3.98
CA GLU A 261 -9.79 2.39 -3.52
C GLU A 261 -9.22 2.17 -2.11
N ALA A 262 -8.09 2.79 -1.77
CA ALA A 262 -7.48 2.71 -0.44
C ALA A 262 -8.37 3.31 0.64
N ILE A 263 -8.91 4.51 0.42
CA ILE A 263 -9.87 5.13 1.35
C ILE A 263 -11.05 4.20 1.57
N GLN A 264 -11.70 3.71 0.50
CA GLN A 264 -12.82 2.79 0.62
C GLN A 264 -12.46 1.50 1.37
N ARG A 265 -11.23 1.00 1.18
CA ARG A 265 -10.74 -0.20 1.86
C ARG A 265 -10.50 0.06 3.34
N VAL A 266 -9.95 1.21 3.72
CA VAL A 266 -9.79 1.61 5.12
C VAL A 266 -11.15 1.73 5.80
N GLU A 267 -12.07 2.50 5.22
CA GLU A 267 -13.39 2.75 5.79
C GLU A 267 -14.19 1.45 5.99
N ASN A 268 -14.16 0.54 5.00
CA ASN A 268 -15.00 -0.66 5.05
C ASN A 268 -14.32 -1.88 5.68
N SER A 269 -13.00 -1.96 5.61
CA SER A 269 -12.24 -3.16 5.99
C SER A 269 -11.07 -2.91 6.95
N GLY A 270 -10.75 -1.66 7.29
CA GLY A 270 -9.65 -1.33 8.20
C GLY A 270 -9.77 -2.01 9.56
N ILE A 271 -8.63 -2.43 10.10
CA ILE A 271 -8.52 -3.01 11.44
C ILE A 271 -7.41 -2.27 12.20
N VAL A 272 -7.76 -1.72 13.35
CA VAL A 272 -6.84 -1.03 14.25
C VAL A 272 -6.70 -1.86 15.53
N VAL A 273 -5.46 -2.17 15.91
CA VAL A 273 -5.15 -2.80 17.20
C VAL A 273 -4.52 -1.79 18.13
N ILE A 274 -5.14 -1.57 19.28
CA ILE A 274 -4.61 -0.71 20.35
C ILE A 274 -4.14 -1.62 21.48
N ASP A 275 -2.83 -1.86 21.54
CA ASP A 275 -2.22 -2.71 22.55
C ASP A 275 -1.90 -1.91 23.82
N GLU A 276 -1.85 -2.63 24.94
CA GLU A 276 -1.61 -2.06 26.28
C GLU A 276 -2.59 -0.94 26.67
N ILE A 277 -3.86 -1.05 26.26
CA ILE A 277 -4.90 -0.07 26.62
C ILE A 277 -5.09 0.03 28.15
N ASP A 278 -4.78 -1.05 28.87
CA ASP A 278 -4.84 -1.10 30.33
C ASP A 278 -3.83 -0.16 31.01
N LYS A 279 -2.79 0.31 30.30
CA LYS A 279 -1.82 1.29 30.79
C LYS A 279 -2.34 2.72 30.77
N VAL A 280 -3.33 3.01 29.93
CA VAL A 280 -4.02 4.30 29.87
C VAL A 280 -5.36 4.27 30.61
N ALA A 281 -5.81 3.09 31.03
CA ALA A 281 -6.92 2.89 31.94
C ALA A 281 -6.46 3.08 33.39
N GLY A 282 -6.54 4.30 33.93
CA GLY A 282 -6.14 4.57 35.31
C GLY A 282 -6.86 5.76 35.94
N GLY A 283 -7.69 5.45 36.94
CA GLY A 283 -8.22 6.36 37.95
C GLY A 283 -7.84 5.87 39.34
N GLY A 284 -6.61 6.14 39.78
CA GLY A 284 -6.23 5.99 41.18
C GLY A 284 -6.65 7.25 41.95
N LYS A 285 -7.05 7.13 43.22
CA LYS A 285 -7.34 8.28 44.12
C LYS A 285 -6.06 9.09 44.50
N GLY A 286 -5.01 9.05 43.69
CA GLY A 286 -3.74 9.71 43.94
C GLY A 286 -3.62 10.96 43.09
N GLN A 287 -3.31 12.10 43.71
CA GLN A 287 -3.02 13.36 43.03
C GLN A 287 -1.68 13.22 42.27
N GLY A 288 -1.72 12.68 41.06
CA GLY A 288 -0.56 12.38 40.21
C GLY A 288 -0.88 12.53 38.70
N PRO A 289 0.02 12.11 37.77
CA PRO A 289 -0.09 12.32 36.32
C PRO A 289 -1.27 11.59 35.61
N ASP A 290 -2.34 11.29 36.34
CA ASP A 290 -3.53 10.58 35.86
C ASP A 290 -4.31 11.38 34.80
N VAL A 291 -4.23 12.73 34.81
CA VAL A 291 -4.84 13.60 33.79
C VAL A 291 -4.31 13.27 32.37
N SER A 292 -3.04 12.88 32.25
CA SER A 292 -2.43 12.56 30.95
C SER A 292 -2.81 11.18 30.43
N ARG A 293 -3.29 10.26 31.28
CA ARG A 293 -3.68 8.90 30.87
C ARG A 293 -5.14 8.85 30.42
N GLU A 294 -6.03 9.52 31.16
CA GLU A 294 -7.42 9.69 30.74
C GLU A 294 -7.53 10.57 29.48
N GLY A 295 -6.62 11.54 29.30
CA GLY A 295 -6.53 12.34 28.07
C GLY A 295 -6.44 11.48 26.81
N VAL A 296 -5.61 10.43 26.82
CA VAL A 296 -5.47 9.52 25.68
C VAL A 296 -6.78 8.80 25.35
N GLN A 297 -7.54 8.39 26.35
CA GLN A 297 -8.84 7.76 26.09
C GLN A 297 -9.81 8.75 25.46
N ARG A 298 -9.84 9.99 25.95
CA ARG A 298 -10.67 11.07 25.37
C ARG A 298 -10.28 11.36 23.92
N ASP A 299 -8.99 11.34 23.62
CA ASP A 299 -8.49 11.59 22.26
C ASP A 299 -8.75 10.39 21.32
N LEU A 300 -8.86 9.17 21.85
CA LEU A 300 -9.24 7.97 21.10
C LEU A 300 -10.75 7.87 20.82
N LEU A 301 -11.61 8.49 21.63
CA LEU A 301 -13.06 8.40 21.47
C LEU A 301 -13.54 8.84 20.07
N PRO A 302 -13.15 10.01 19.52
CA PRO A 302 -13.62 10.45 18.21
C PRO A 302 -13.38 9.42 17.10
N ILE A 303 -12.20 8.79 17.08
CA ILE A 303 -11.88 7.81 16.03
C ILE A 303 -12.63 6.48 16.20
N VAL A 304 -13.00 6.12 17.44
CA VAL A 304 -13.75 4.88 17.74
C VAL A 304 -15.26 5.07 17.54
N GLU A 305 -15.80 6.24 17.88
CA GLU A 305 -17.22 6.57 17.72
C GLU A 305 -17.59 6.90 16.26
N GLY A 306 -16.63 7.43 15.49
CA GLY A 306 -16.81 7.83 14.10
C GLY A 306 -16.43 9.30 13.91
N SER A 307 -15.33 9.54 13.21
CA SER A 307 -14.87 10.88 12.84
C SER A 307 -14.32 10.91 11.42
N ASN A 308 -14.20 12.12 10.89
CA ASN A 308 -13.54 12.39 9.61
C ASN A 308 -12.08 12.74 9.89
N VAL A 309 -11.15 11.89 9.47
CA VAL A 309 -9.71 12.15 9.60
C VAL A 309 -9.14 12.59 8.25
N ASN A 310 -8.42 13.71 8.27
CA ASN A 310 -7.70 14.19 7.09
C ASN A 310 -6.40 13.42 6.89
N THR A 311 -6.25 12.83 5.70
CA THR A 311 -5.02 12.16 5.26
C THR A 311 -4.51 12.82 3.97
N LYS A 312 -3.25 12.54 3.59
CA LYS A 312 -2.68 13.00 2.31
C LYS A 312 -3.38 12.43 1.07
N TYR A 313 -4.25 11.43 1.23
CA TYR A 313 -4.98 10.79 0.13
C TYR A 313 -6.44 11.26 0.05
N GLY A 314 -6.91 12.01 1.05
CA GLY A 314 -8.30 12.42 1.20
C GLY A 314 -8.83 12.20 2.62
N ILE A 315 -10.11 12.44 2.79
CA ILE A 315 -10.81 12.29 4.08
C ILE A 315 -11.17 10.80 4.26
N VAL A 316 -10.89 10.26 5.45
CA VAL A 316 -11.25 8.90 5.85
C VAL A 316 -12.28 8.94 6.97
N LYS A 317 -13.40 8.25 6.77
CA LYS A 317 -14.44 8.04 7.80
C LYS A 317 -14.13 6.82 8.67
N THR A 318 -14.13 6.98 9.99
CA THR A 318 -13.75 5.89 10.89
C THR A 318 -14.91 5.02 11.37
N ASP A 319 -16.16 5.36 11.01
CA ASP A 319 -17.43 4.77 11.48
C ASP A 319 -17.49 3.23 11.42
N HIS A 320 -16.75 2.62 10.50
CA HIS A 320 -16.80 1.19 10.21
C HIS A 320 -15.44 0.47 10.29
N ILE A 321 -14.44 1.16 10.84
CA ILE A 321 -13.15 0.58 11.19
C ILE A 321 -13.33 -0.33 12.41
N LEU A 322 -12.77 -1.53 12.36
CA LEU A 322 -12.82 -2.45 13.50
C LEU A 322 -11.67 -2.13 14.46
N PHE A 323 -12.00 -1.76 15.69
CA PHE A 323 -11.03 -1.57 16.75
C PHE A 323 -10.93 -2.83 17.63
N ILE A 324 -9.69 -3.28 17.85
CA ILE A 324 -9.38 -4.36 18.77
C ILE A 324 -8.40 -3.81 19.81
N ALA A 325 -8.89 -3.55 21.01
CA ALA A 325 -8.04 -3.19 22.13
C ALA A 325 -7.51 -4.45 22.81
N SER A 326 -6.29 -4.41 23.34
CA SER A 326 -5.73 -5.49 24.14
C SER A 326 -5.02 -4.98 25.38
N GLY A 327 -5.11 -5.75 26.46
CA GLY A 327 -4.47 -5.41 27.73
C GLY A 327 -4.36 -6.61 28.66
N ALA A 328 -3.50 -6.50 29.68
CA ALA A 328 -3.40 -7.51 30.73
C ALA A 328 -4.45 -7.30 31.83
N PHE A 329 -4.81 -6.04 32.10
CA PHE A 329 -5.81 -5.64 33.09
C PHE A 329 -5.50 -6.20 34.50
N HIS A 330 -4.21 -6.22 34.86
CA HIS A 330 -3.76 -6.61 36.20
C HIS A 330 -4.04 -5.52 37.25
N MET A 331 -3.94 -4.25 36.85
CA MET A 331 -4.05 -3.08 37.75
C MET A 331 -5.32 -2.26 37.53
N SER A 332 -6.01 -2.47 36.41
CA SER A 332 -7.21 -1.75 36.00
C SER A 332 -8.25 -2.77 35.54
N LYS A 333 -9.53 -2.48 35.76
CA LYS A 333 -10.65 -3.28 35.26
C LYS A 333 -11.34 -2.54 34.13
N PRO A 334 -11.82 -3.24 33.09
CA PRO A 334 -12.66 -2.62 32.05
C PRO A 334 -14.02 -2.12 32.55
N SER A 335 -14.45 -2.55 33.73
CA SER A 335 -15.73 -2.26 34.38
C SER A 335 -15.57 -1.56 35.72
#